data_AF-B2I532-F1
#
_entry.id   AF-B2I532-F1
#
_cell.length_a   1.000
_cell.length_b   1.000
_cell.length_c   1.000
_cell.angle_alpha   90.00
_cell.angle_beta   90.00
_cell.angle_gamma   90.00
#
_symmetry.space_group_name_H-M   'P 1'
#
loop_
_entity.id
_entity.type
_entity.pdbx_description
1 polymer ?
#
loop_
_entity_poly.entity_id
_entity_poly.type
_entity_poly.pdbx_seq_one_letter_code
_entity_poly.pdbx_strand_id
1 'polypeptide(L)'
;MAETGRKSHVPTDKSRLLAKQLTSFGIPHAEIALLMQISAPTLRKHYRVELDTGHIQANAKVAKSLFRLATHSTNPNITAIIFWLRTRAGWKDTQRVEVSGRDGEAIEQKVGLALVDEK
;
A
#
# COMPACT_ATOMS: atom_id res chain seq x y z
N MET A 1 27.64 36.45 -22.37
CA MET A 1 26.48 35.56 -22.49
C MET A 1 26.23 34.95 -21.11
N ALA A 2 25.23 35.44 -20.38
CA ALA A 2 24.91 34.91 -19.05
C ALA A 2 24.10 33.63 -19.23
N GLU A 3 24.61 32.50 -18.73
CA GLU A 3 23.85 31.25 -18.63
C GLU A 3 22.71 31.43 -17.61
N THR A 4 21.59 31.97 -18.05
CA THR A 4 20.34 32.08 -17.28
C THR A 4 19.60 30.74 -17.28
N GLY A 5 20.18 29.75 -16.60
CA GLY A 5 19.55 28.46 -16.37
C GLY A 5 19.91 27.93 -14.98
N ARG A 6 18.91 27.51 -14.19
CA ARG A 6 19.17 26.75 -12.95
C ARG A 6 20.00 25.52 -13.33
N LYS A 7 21.17 25.34 -12.71
CA LYS A 7 22.08 24.23 -12.99
C LYS A 7 21.32 22.90 -13.00
N SER A 8 21.61 22.07 -14.00
CA SER A 8 21.00 20.75 -14.15
C SER A 8 21.24 19.92 -12.89
N HIS A 9 20.20 19.23 -12.43
CA HIS A 9 20.26 18.40 -11.24
C HIS A 9 21.11 17.15 -11.51
N VAL A 10 22.14 16.92 -10.69
CA VAL A 10 23.01 15.74 -10.79
C VAL A 10 22.71 14.82 -9.60
N PRO A 11 22.15 13.62 -9.85
CA PRO A 11 21.88 12.66 -8.79
C PRO A 11 23.18 12.10 -8.23
N THR A 12 23.31 12.13 -6.91
CA THR A 12 24.39 11.46 -6.15
C THR A 12 23.86 10.20 -5.47
N ASP A 13 24.75 9.28 -5.10
CA ASP A 13 24.35 8.06 -4.38
C ASP A 13 23.61 8.36 -3.07
N LYS A 14 24.05 9.39 -2.34
CA LYS A 14 23.38 9.87 -1.12
C LYS A 14 21.95 10.32 -1.41
N SER A 15 21.76 11.11 -2.47
CA SER A 15 20.44 11.61 -2.85
C SER A 15 19.51 10.50 -3.37
N ARG A 16 20.07 9.47 -4.04
CA ARG A 16 19.32 8.28 -4.47
C ARG A 16 18.88 7.46 -3.27
N LEU A 17 19.79 7.23 -2.32
CA LEU A 17 19.46 6.54 -1.07
C LEU A 17 18.36 7.28 -0.30
N LEU A 18 18.44 8.61 -0.22
CA LEU A 18 17.43 9.44 0.42
C LEU A 18 16.06 9.29 -0.27
N ALA A 19 16.00 9.48 -1.60
CA ALA A 19 14.76 9.32 -2.37
C ALA A 19 14.13 7.93 -2.16
N LYS A 20 14.95 6.90 -2.20
CA LYS A 20 14.54 5.50 -1.96
C LYS A 20 13.99 5.28 -0.56
N GLN A 21 14.65 5.82 0.47
CA GLN A 21 14.20 5.70 1.85
C GLN A 21 12.86 6.39 2.07
N LEU A 22 12.74 7.64 1.62
CA LEU A 22 11.50 8.41 1.78
C LEU A 22 10.32 7.74 1.06
N THR A 23 10.56 7.21 -0.14
CA THR A 23 9.57 6.41 -0.88
C THR A 23 9.22 5.13 -0.12
N SER A 24 10.20 4.46 0.47
CA SER A 24 9.99 3.24 1.27
C SER A 24 9.12 3.51 2.50
N PHE A 25 9.10 4.74 3.01
CA PHE A 25 8.22 5.16 4.11
C PHE A 25 6.82 5.57 3.65
N GLY A 26 6.55 5.58 2.34
CA GLY A 26 5.26 5.98 1.77
C GLY A 26 5.06 7.48 1.64
N ILE A 27 6.14 8.28 1.69
CA ILE A 27 6.04 9.75 1.57
C ILE A 27 5.65 10.12 0.13
N PRO A 28 4.67 11.02 -0.08
CA PRO A 28 4.28 11.45 -1.42
C PRO A 28 5.43 12.09 -2.21
N HIS A 29 5.49 11.83 -3.52
CA HIS A 29 6.57 12.36 -4.38
C HIS A 29 6.70 13.90 -4.33
N ALA A 30 5.59 14.62 -4.11
CA ALA A 30 5.61 16.08 -3.98
C ALA A 30 6.38 16.54 -2.72
N GLU A 31 6.19 15.86 -1.59
CA GLU A 31 6.89 16.14 -0.34
C GLU A 31 8.36 15.71 -0.41
N ILE A 32 8.64 14.59 -1.08
CA ILE A 32 10.03 14.17 -1.35
C ILE A 32 10.75 15.24 -2.18
N ALA A 33 10.11 15.76 -3.23
CA ALA A 33 10.69 16.80 -4.07
C ALA A 33 10.96 18.09 -3.27
N LEU A 34 10.03 18.48 -2.40
CA LEU A 34 10.17 19.62 -1.48
C LEU A 34 11.36 19.42 -0.53
N LEU A 35 11.46 18.25 0.11
CA LEU A 35 12.53 17.92 1.05
C LEU A 35 13.91 17.88 0.37
N MET A 36 13.96 17.39 -0.87
CA MET A 36 15.17 17.35 -1.68
C MET A 36 15.46 18.69 -2.40
N GLN A 37 14.61 19.70 -2.22
CA GLN A 37 14.72 21.03 -2.83
C GLN A 37 14.83 21.02 -4.37
N ILE A 38 14.14 20.07 -5.02
CA ILE A 38 14.07 19.92 -6.47
C ILE A 38 12.63 19.96 -6.96
N SER A 39 12.43 20.20 -8.26
CA SER A 39 11.09 20.16 -8.83
C SER A 39 10.57 18.71 -8.92
N ALA A 40 9.25 18.50 -8.82
CA ALA A 40 8.65 17.17 -8.97
C ALA A 40 8.95 16.50 -10.34
N PRO A 41 9.02 17.23 -11.48
CA PRO A 41 9.53 16.68 -12.74
C PRO A 41 11.00 16.22 -12.64
N THR A 42 11.87 16.99 -11.98
CA THR A 42 13.27 16.62 -11.75
C THR A 42 13.37 15.34 -10.92
N LEU A 43 12.58 15.23 -9.84
CA LEU A 43 12.54 14.02 -9.01
C LEU A 43 12.19 12.79 -9.85
N ARG A 44 11.10 12.85 -10.63
CA ARG A 44 10.64 11.74 -11.48
C ARG A 44 11.63 11.41 -12.60
N LYS A 45 12.32 12.42 -13.17
CA LYS A 45 13.31 12.22 -14.23
C LYS A 45 14.54 11.46 -13.74
N HIS A 46 15.02 11.78 -12.55
CA HIS A 46 16.33 11.34 -12.08
C HIS A 46 16.29 10.16 -11.09
N TYR A 47 15.18 9.98 -10.39
CA TYR A 47 15.04 8.99 -9.30
C TYR A 47 13.93 7.96 -9.56
N ARG A 48 13.57 7.74 -10.84
CA ARG A 48 12.43 6.87 -11.19
C ARG A 48 12.53 5.48 -10.56
N VAL A 49 13.71 4.87 -10.63
CA VAL A 49 13.95 3.53 -10.09
C VAL A 49 13.73 3.48 -8.58
N GLU A 50 14.21 4.49 -7.86
CA GLU A 50 14.05 4.59 -6.41
C GLU A 50 12.59 4.79 -6.00
N LEU A 51 11.85 5.63 -6.75
CA LEU A 51 10.43 5.87 -6.55
C LEU A 51 9.58 4.61 -6.81
N ASP A 52 9.90 3.86 -7.87
CA ASP A 52 9.12 2.67 -8.24
C ASP A 52 9.45 1.47 -7.32
N THR A 53 10.71 1.35 -6.88
CA THR A 53 11.15 0.18 -6.10
C THR A 53 11.09 0.37 -4.59
N GLY A 54 11.02 1.61 -4.08
CA GLY A 54 11.03 1.89 -2.64
C GLY A 54 9.92 1.16 -1.89
N HIS A 55 8.67 1.27 -2.36
CA HIS A 55 7.52 0.60 -1.73
C HIS A 55 7.62 -0.94 -1.81
N ILE A 56 8.11 -1.48 -2.92
CA ILE A 56 8.31 -2.93 -3.09
C ILE A 56 9.30 -3.44 -2.04
N GLN A 57 10.42 -2.74 -1.87
CA GLN A 57 11.46 -3.13 -0.90
C GLN A 57 11.00 -2.96 0.55
N ALA A 58 10.23 -1.91 0.84
CA ALA A 58 9.60 -1.73 2.15
C ALA A 58 8.70 -2.91 2.50
N ASN A 59 7.79 -3.27 1.58
CA ASN A 59 6.88 -4.40 1.76
C ASN A 59 7.62 -5.73 1.92
N ALA A 60 8.67 -5.97 1.13
CA ALA A 60 9.51 -7.16 1.27
C ALA A 60 10.19 -7.22 2.65
N LYS A 61 10.68 -6.08 3.17
CA LYS A 61 11.31 -6.00 4.49
C LYS A 61 10.32 -6.29 5.62
N VAL A 62 9.11 -5.73 5.54
CA VAL A 62 8.03 -6.00 6.50
C VAL A 62 7.63 -7.48 6.44
N ALA A 63 7.44 -8.02 5.23
CA ALA A 63 7.10 -9.43 5.03
C ALA A 63 8.16 -10.38 5.61
N LYS A 64 9.45 -10.08 5.40
CA LYS A 64 10.56 -10.85 5.99
C LYS A 64 10.53 -10.82 7.51
N SER A 65 10.26 -9.66 8.11
CA SER A 65 10.16 -9.54 9.57
C SER A 65 8.98 -10.33 10.11
N LEU A 66 7.83 -10.25 9.45
CA LEU A 66 6.63 -10.99 9.81
C LEU A 66 6.84 -12.51 9.73
N PHE A 67 7.46 -13.00 8.65
CA PHE A 67 7.82 -14.41 8.50
C PHE A 67 8.72 -14.87 9.66
N ARG A 68 9.79 -14.12 9.96
CA ARG A 68 10.71 -14.43 11.06
C ARG A 68 9.99 -14.50 12.42
N LEU A 69 9.04 -13.61 12.68
CA LEU A 69 8.25 -13.63 13.90
C LEU A 69 7.30 -14.83 13.95
N ALA A 70 6.71 -15.20 12.81
CA ALA A 70 5.82 -16.34 12.71
C ALA A 70 6.56 -17.69 12.85
N THR A 71 7.80 -17.79 12.37
CA THR A 71 8.60 -19.03 12.39
C THR A 71 9.65 -19.05 13.51
N HIS A 72 9.54 -18.18 14.51
CA HIS A 72 10.51 -18.15 15.61
C HIS A 72 10.41 -19.43 16.46
N SER A 73 11.52 -20.13 16.67
CA SER A 73 11.52 -21.47 17.29
C SER A 73 11.15 -21.47 18.77
N THR A 74 11.61 -20.48 19.54
CA THR A 74 11.41 -20.43 21.00
C THR A 74 10.29 -19.50 21.48
N ASN A 75 9.86 -18.55 20.65
CA ASN A 75 8.85 -17.55 21.01
C ASN A 75 8.09 -17.10 19.74
N PRO A 76 7.26 -17.98 19.17
CA PRO A 76 6.50 -17.66 17.98
C PRO A 76 5.43 -16.59 18.26
N ASN A 77 5.32 -15.60 17.37
CA ASN A 77 4.27 -14.60 17.47
C ASN A 77 2.97 -15.14 16.84
N ILE A 78 1.99 -15.46 17.70
CA ILE A 78 0.70 -16.04 17.29
C ILE A 78 -0.05 -15.11 16.31
N THR A 79 -0.03 -13.80 16.54
CA THR A 79 -0.69 -12.82 15.66
C THR A 79 -0.08 -12.84 14.25
N ALA A 80 1.25 -12.94 14.14
CA ALA A 80 1.93 -13.06 12.85
C ALA A 80 1.56 -14.37 12.13
N ILE A 81 1.45 -15.48 12.86
CA ILE A 81 1.02 -16.79 12.32
C ILE A 81 -0.41 -16.70 11.80
N ILE A 82 -1.36 -16.23 12.62
CA ILE A 82 -2.77 -16.09 12.24
C ILE A 82 -2.92 -15.17 11.03
N PHE A 83 -2.22 -14.03 11.05
CA PHE A 83 -2.20 -13.11 9.92
C PHE A 83 -1.69 -13.81 8.64
N TRP A 84 -0.58 -14.55 8.72
CA TRP A 84 -0.03 -15.27 7.57
C TRP A 84 -1.02 -16.30 7.03
N LEU A 85 -1.59 -17.13 7.90
CA LEU A 85 -2.52 -18.18 7.50
C LEU A 85 -3.76 -17.60 6.81
N ARG A 86 -4.33 -16.53 7.36
CA ARG A 86 -5.53 -15.87 6.80
C ARG A 86 -5.26 -15.10 5.52
N THR A 87 -4.19 -14.31 5.48
CA THR A 87 -3.96 -13.32 4.42
C THR A 87 -3.05 -13.80 3.29
N ARG A 88 -2.18 -14.78 3.56
CA ARG A 88 -1.20 -15.30 2.59
C ARG A 88 -1.37 -16.78 2.28
N ALA A 89 -1.64 -17.62 3.28
CA ALA A 89 -1.88 -19.05 3.05
C ALA A 89 -3.32 -19.37 2.61
N GLY A 90 -4.20 -18.38 2.56
CA GLY A 90 -5.56 -18.51 2.03
C GLY A 90 -6.53 -19.23 2.97
N TRP A 91 -6.20 -19.38 4.25
CA TRP A 91 -7.11 -19.98 5.23
C TRP A 91 -8.27 -19.02 5.47
N LYS A 92 -9.49 -19.56 5.40
CA LYS A 92 -10.71 -18.80 5.66
C LYS A 92 -11.38 -19.36 6.89
N ASP A 93 -11.95 -18.48 7.70
CA ASP A 93 -12.86 -18.90 8.76
C ASP A 93 -14.10 -19.51 8.08
N THR A 94 -14.53 -20.69 8.52
CA THR A 94 -15.77 -21.28 8.03
C THR A 94 -16.93 -20.55 8.71
N GLN A 95 -17.71 -19.79 7.94
CA GLN A 95 -18.91 -19.15 8.43
C GLN A 95 -20.14 -19.93 7.95
N ARG A 96 -20.93 -20.44 8.90
CA ARG A 96 -22.27 -20.96 8.64
C ARG A 96 -23.27 -19.88 9.06
N VAL A 97 -23.76 -19.13 8.07
CA VAL A 97 -24.74 -18.06 8.31
C VAL A 97 -26.12 -18.63 8.01
N GLU A 98 -26.94 -18.76 9.05
CA GLU A 98 -28.37 -19.05 8.90
C GLU A 98 -29.11 -17.70 8.81
N VAL A 99 -29.79 -17.47 7.69
CA VAL A 99 -30.53 -16.22 7.44
C VAL A 99 -32.01 -16.53 7.53
N SER A 100 -32.70 -15.89 8.48
CA SER A 100 -34.14 -15.96 8.65
C SER A 100 -34.73 -14.56 8.78
N GLY A 101 -36.03 -14.46 8.54
CA GLY A 101 -36.85 -13.29 8.84
C GLY A 101 -37.10 -13.15 10.33
N ARG A 102 -37.93 -12.16 10.67
CA ARG A 102 -38.31 -11.88 12.06
C ARG A 102 -38.88 -13.15 12.72
N ASP A 103 -38.44 -13.44 13.93
CA ASP A 103 -38.89 -14.60 14.71
C ASP A 103 -38.63 -15.98 14.04
N GLY A 104 -37.68 -16.05 13.10
CA GLY A 104 -37.37 -17.30 12.37
C GLY A 104 -38.21 -17.53 11.12
N GLU A 105 -39.12 -16.60 10.80
CA GLU A 105 -40.02 -16.69 9.66
C GLU A 105 -39.31 -16.42 8.32
N ALA A 106 -40.06 -16.46 7.22
CA ALA A 106 -39.54 -16.12 5.90
C ALA A 106 -39.06 -14.65 5.84
N ILE A 107 -38.02 -14.40 5.04
CA ILE A 107 -37.47 -13.05 4.82
C ILE A 107 -38.48 -12.25 3.98
N GLU A 108 -39.06 -11.20 4.56
CA GLU A 108 -39.91 -10.26 3.82
C GLU A 108 -39.07 -9.34 2.93
N GLN A 109 -39.38 -9.31 1.63
CA GLN A 109 -38.80 -8.37 0.67
C GLN A 109 -39.88 -7.43 0.13
N LYS A 110 -39.71 -6.12 0.31
CA LYS A 110 -40.57 -5.10 -0.30
C LYS A 110 -39.87 -4.54 -1.55
N VAL A 111 -40.46 -4.75 -2.71
CA VAL A 111 -39.98 -4.21 -3.99
C VAL A 111 -40.93 -3.11 -4.44
N GLY A 112 -40.41 -1.91 -4.70
CA GLY A 112 -41.16 -0.82 -5.32
C GLY A 112 -40.74 -0.65 -6.77
N LEU A 113 -41.70 -0.72 -7.70
CA LEU A 113 -41.48 -0.31 -9.09
C LEU A 113 -41.87 1.15 -9.25
N ALA A 114 -40.95 1.99 -9.73
CA ALA A 114 -41.28 3.30 -10.27
C ALA A 114 -41.51 3.14 -11.77
N LEU A 115 -42.72 3.43 -12.24
CA LEU A 115 -42.99 3.56 -13.66
C LEU A 115 -42.37 4.87 -14.13
N VAL A 116 -41.41 4.80 -15.05
CA VAL A 116 -40.84 5.96 -15.70
C VAL A 116 -41.68 6.19 -16.95
N ASP A 117 -42.47 7.26 -16.96
CA ASP A 117 -43.19 7.67 -18.17
C ASP A 117 -42.18 8.21 -19.19
N GLU A 118 -42.10 7.57 -20.37
CA GLU A 118 -41.37 8.09 -21.52
C GLU A 118 -42.11 9.29 -22.11
N LYS A 119 -41.39 10.39 -22.33
CA LYS A 119 -41.87 11.56 -23.08
C LYS A 119 -40.82 12.03 -24.06
#